data_AF-A0A0S7XXV0-F1
#
_entry.id   AF-A0A0S7XXV0-F1
#
_cell.length_a   1.000
_cell.length_b   1.000
_cell.length_c   1.000
_cell.angle_alpha   90.00
_cell.angle_beta   90.00
_cell.angle_gamma   90.00
#
_symmetry.space_group_name_H-M   'P 1'
#
loop_
_entity.id
_entity.type
_entity.pdbx_description
1 polymer ?
#
loop_
_entity_poly.entity_id
_entity_poly.type
_entity_poly.pdbx_seq_one_letter_code
_entity_poly.pdbx_strand_id
1 'polypeptide(L)'
;MELVIILLIAGTAVICIIWYFYWVLQSSAIDLKYKLEDVRTAMASQCGLPKPAGEQPSTIEPISDEFPADDEIYSFIVPYADQNVEVKNNGPSQILFGVYINGNGYAELIASGNTWSIPITQTRTSNSEYETRFKATTLFGGTATYTVTITPI
;
A
#
# COMPACT_ATOMS: atom_id res chain seq x y z
N MET A 1 -13.12 52.21 19.21
CA MET A 1 -13.84 50.94 18.93
C MET A 1 -13.69 50.49 17.48
N GLU A 2 -13.68 51.40 16.50
CA GLU A 2 -13.55 51.05 15.07
C GLU A 2 -12.23 50.32 14.71
N LEU A 3 -11.08 50.75 15.25
CA LEU A 3 -9.78 50.09 15.01
C LEU A 3 -9.73 48.62 15.45
N VAL A 4 -10.42 48.27 16.54
CA VAL A 4 -10.44 46.89 17.08
C VAL A 4 -11.30 45.99 16.18
N ILE A 5 -12.40 46.52 15.64
CA ILE A 5 -13.27 45.80 14.71
C ILE A 5 -12.57 45.55 13.37
N ILE A 6 -11.84 46.55 12.87
CA ILE A 6 -11.05 46.41 11.62
C ILE A 6 -9.95 45.35 11.79
N LEU A 7 -9.25 45.32 12.93
CA LEU A 7 -8.23 44.30 13.23
C LEU A 7 -8.81 42.89 13.32
N LEU A 8 -10.01 42.73 13.88
CA LEU A 8 -10.68 41.42 13.96
C LEU A 8 -11.11 40.91 12.58
N ILE A 9 -11.63 41.77 11.71
CA ILE A 9 -12.03 41.41 10.33
C ILE A 9 -10.80 41.09 9.48
N ALA A 10 -9.74 41.89 9.60
CA ALA A 10 -8.49 41.62 8.90
C ALA A 10 -7.84 40.31 9.38
N GLY A 11 -7.85 40.05 10.69
CA GLY A 11 -7.31 38.82 11.28
C GLY A 11 -8.05 37.57 10.80
N THR A 12 -9.38 37.59 10.80
CA THR A 12 -10.17 36.44 10.31
C THR A 12 -10.00 36.22 8.82
N ALA A 13 -9.94 37.28 8.01
CA ALA A 13 -9.65 37.17 6.59
C ALA A 13 -8.29 36.52 6.31
N VAL A 14 -7.24 36.92 7.05
CA VAL A 14 -5.90 36.32 6.92
C VAL A 14 -5.89 34.84 7.30
N ILE A 15 -6.58 34.46 8.38
CA ILE A 15 -6.69 33.06 8.80
C ILE A 15 -7.41 32.22 7.74
N CYS A 16 -8.49 32.73 7.15
CA CYS A 16 -9.20 32.05 6.07
C CYS A 16 -8.34 31.86 4.81
N ILE A 17 -7.53 32.87 4.46
CA ILE A 17 -6.59 32.79 3.33
C ILE A 17 -5.53 31.71 3.59
N ILE A 18 -4.92 31.68 4.78
CA ILE A 18 -3.91 30.67 5.15
C ILE A 18 -4.52 29.27 5.10
N TRP A 19 -5.73 29.08 5.63
CA TRP A 19 -6.44 27.80 5.60
C TRP A 19 -6.72 27.33 4.17
N TYR A 20 -7.14 28.24 3.30
CA TYR A 20 -7.36 27.95 1.89
C TYR A 20 -6.07 27.53 1.20
N PHE A 21 -4.97 28.26 1.40
CA PHE A 21 -3.66 27.89 0.84
C PHE A 21 -3.15 26.55 1.37
N TYR A 22 -3.40 26.22 2.63
CA TYR A 22 -3.05 24.92 3.21
C TYR A 22 -3.74 23.76 2.46
N TRP A 23 -5.04 23.89 2.19
CA TRP A 23 -5.79 22.90 1.42
C TRP A 23 -5.31 22.79 -0.04
N VAL A 24 -5.04 23.93 -0.70
CA VAL A 24 -4.54 23.94 -2.08
C VAL A 24 -3.15 23.29 -2.16
N LEU A 25 -2.24 23.63 -1.25
CA LEU A 25 -0.89 23.04 -1.20
C LEU A 25 -0.95 21.53 -0.98
N GLN A 26 -1.80 21.04 -0.08
CA GLN A 26 -2.02 19.61 0.13
C GLN A 26 -2.49 18.90 -1.15
N SER A 27 -3.43 19.50 -1.89
CA SER A 27 -3.91 18.92 -3.16
C SER A 27 -2.83 18.87 -4.24
N SER A 28 -1.99 19.90 -4.34
CA SER A 28 -0.88 19.95 -5.31
C SER A 28 0.27 18.99 -4.97
N ALA A 29 0.51 18.74 -3.68
CA ALA A 29 1.53 17.78 -3.23
C ALA A 29 1.14 16.33 -3.58
N ILE A 30 -0.16 16.04 -3.60
CA ILE A 30 -0.69 14.74 -4.03
C ILE A 30 -0.50 14.57 -5.55
N ASP A 31 -0.80 15.58 -6.36
CA ASP A 31 -0.60 15.55 -7.82
C ASP A 31 0.89 15.37 -8.21
N LEU A 32 1.79 16.01 -7.46
CA LEU A 32 3.23 15.88 -7.71
C LEU A 32 3.76 14.48 -7.39
N LYS A 33 3.22 13.81 -6.36
CA LYS A 33 3.54 12.41 -6.05
C LYS A 33 3.10 11.47 -7.17
N TYR A 34 1.87 11.64 -7.65
CA TYR A 34 1.34 10.83 -8.75
C TYR A 34 2.15 10.98 -10.04
N LYS A 35 2.57 12.21 -10.38
CA LYS A 35 3.40 12.44 -11.58
C LYS A 35 4.82 11.88 -11.45
N LEU A 36 5.38 11.84 -10.24
CA LEU A 36 6.71 11.28 -10.02
C LEU A 36 6.71 9.74 -10.16
N GLU A 37 5.63 9.08 -9.72
CA GLU A 37 5.41 7.64 -9.92
C GLU A 37 5.20 7.30 -11.41
N ASP A 38 4.46 8.15 -12.13
CA ASP A 38 4.25 7.98 -13.57
C ASP A 38 5.55 8.16 -14.38
N VAL A 39 6.36 9.18 -14.06
CA VAL A 39 7.67 9.39 -14.69
C VAL A 39 8.67 8.27 -14.34
N ARG A 40 8.66 7.74 -13.11
CA ARG A 40 9.48 6.57 -12.74
C ARG A 40 9.13 5.34 -13.58
N THR A 41 7.83 5.13 -13.82
CA THR A 41 7.33 4.02 -14.63
C THR A 41 7.63 4.23 -16.12
N ALA A 42 7.52 5.47 -16.61
CA ALA A 42 7.89 5.86 -17.97
C ALA A 42 9.41 5.82 -18.22
N MET A 43 10.26 6.17 -17.26
CA MET A 43 11.72 6.08 -17.41
C MET A 43 12.24 4.63 -17.38
N ALA A 44 11.55 3.72 -16.68
CA ALA A 44 11.86 2.29 -16.72
C ALA A 44 11.67 1.66 -18.11
N SER A 45 10.82 2.24 -18.96
CA SER A 45 10.61 1.78 -20.34
C SER A 45 11.55 2.42 -21.38
N GLN A 46 12.34 3.43 -21.00
CA GLN A 46 13.21 4.17 -21.93
C GLN A 46 14.72 3.89 -21.75
N CYS A 47 15.14 3.33 -20.61
CA CYS A 47 16.51 2.82 -20.42
C CYS A 47 16.58 1.34 -20.77
N GLY A 48 16.77 1.04 -22.05
CA GLY A 48 17.12 -0.29 -22.54
C GLY A 48 18.49 -0.74 -22.03
N LEU A 49 18.52 -1.39 -20.87
CA LEU A 49 19.59 -2.33 -20.55
C LEU A 49 19.28 -3.66 -21.26
N PRO A 50 20.20 -4.21 -22.06
CA PRO A 50 19.97 -5.49 -22.72
C PRO A 50 19.79 -6.59 -21.68
N LYS A 51 18.66 -7.29 -21.80
CA LYS A 51 18.28 -8.49 -21.06
C LYS A 51 19.44 -9.50 -21.06
N PRO A 52 19.99 -9.93 -19.91
CA PRO A 52 20.82 -11.12 -19.90
C PRO A 52 19.94 -12.30 -20.34
N ALA A 53 20.44 -13.06 -21.32
CA ALA A 53 19.78 -14.22 -21.88
C ALA A 53 19.40 -15.22 -20.76
N GLY A 54 18.13 -15.62 -20.76
CA GLY A 54 17.56 -16.51 -19.78
C GLY A 54 16.04 -16.50 -19.89
N GLU A 55 15.51 -16.87 -21.06
CA GLU A 55 14.19 -17.49 -21.10
C GLU A 55 14.30 -18.81 -20.34
N GLN A 56 14.08 -18.75 -19.03
CA GLN A 56 13.60 -19.88 -18.28
C GLN A 56 12.07 -19.79 -18.33
N PRO A 57 11.33 -20.88 -18.58
CA PRO A 57 9.89 -20.86 -18.40
C PRO A 57 9.66 -20.41 -16.95
N SER A 58 9.00 -19.27 -16.76
CA SER A 58 8.67 -18.80 -15.42
C SER A 58 7.73 -19.82 -14.81
N THR A 59 8.29 -20.80 -14.11
CA THR A 59 7.59 -21.47 -13.03
C THR A 59 7.03 -20.34 -12.19
N ILE A 60 5.70 -20.27 -12.07
CA ILE A 60 5.04 -19.26 -11.26
C ILE A 60 5.35 -19.61 -9.81
N GLU A 61 6.50 -19.14 -9.31
CA GLU A 61 6.96 -19.44 -7.97
C GLU A 61 6.23 -18.56 -6.96
N PRO A 62 5.92 -19.10 -5.76
CA PRO A 62 5.42 -18.29 -4.68
C PRO A 62 6.40 -17.17 -4.33
N ILE A 63 5.85 -16.00 -4.06
CA ILE A 63 6.59 -14.92 -3.41
C ILE A 63 6.34 -14.99 -1.91
N SER A 64 7.37 -14.82 -1.10
CA SER A 64 7.27 -14.89 0.36
C SER A 64 8.28 -13.94 0.99
N ASP A 65 7.82 -12.99 1.80
CA ASP A 65 8.68 -12.07 2.55
C ASP A 65 8.16 -11.89 3.98
N GLU A 66 9.09 -11.52 4.88
CA GLU A 66 8.79 -11.18 6.27
C GLU A 66 8.69 -9.66 6.45
N PHE A 67 7.64 -9.22 7.16
CA PHE A 67 7.30 -7.83 7.39
C PHE A 67 7.09 -7.55 8.89
N PRO A 68 7.39 -6.33 9.35
CA PRO A 68 6.99 -5.89 10.68
C PRO A 68 5.50 -5.56 10.71
N ALA A 69 4.82 -5.86 11.82
CA ALA A 69 3.46 -5.41 12.08
C ALA A 69 3.46 -3.98 12.64
N ASP A 70 3.94 -3.06 11.80
CA ASP A 70 3.78 -1.62 11.96
C ASP A 70 2.75 -1.14 10.92
N ASP A 71 2.01 -0.09 11.22
CA ASP A 71 0.75 0.31 10.56
C ASP A 71 0.89 0.77 9.08
N GLU A 72 1.95 0.32 8.41
CA GLU A 72 2.36 0.54 7.04
C GLU A 72 1.60 -0.34 6.04
N ILE A 73 1.49 0.17 4.81
CA ILE A 73 0.90 -0.55 3.69
C ILE A 73 2.03 -1.09 2.83
N TYR A 74 2.01 -2.40 2.62
CA TYR A 74 2.91 -3.11 1.72
C TYR A 74 2.14 -3.60 0.48
N SER A 75 2.86 -3.86 -0.59
CA SER A 75 2.27 -4.42 -1.80
C SER A 75 3.16 -5.43 -2.50
N PHE A 76 2.51 -6.39 -3.15
CA PHE A 76 3.13 -7.34 -4.06
C PHE A 76 2.52 -7.23 -5.43
N ILE A 77 3.36 -7.37 -6.46
CA ILE A 77 2.96 -7.40 -7.87
C ILE A 77 3.25 -8.82 -8.37
N VAL A 78 2.21 -9.49 -8.86
CA VAL A 78 2.30 -10.87 -9.34
C VAL A 78 1.75 -11.01 -10.77
N PRO A 79 2.28 -11.95 -11.58
CA PRO A 79 1.86 -12.13 -12.97
C PRO A 79 0.59 -12.99 -13.14
N TYR A 80 -0.22 -13.15 -12.09
CA TYR A 80 -1.39 -14.03 -12.09
C TYR A 80 -2.55 -13.39 -11.30
N ALA A 81 -3.77 -13.54 -11.84
CA ALA A 81 -4.98 -12.93 -11.28
C ALA A 81 -5.57 -13.74 -10.13
N ASP A 82 -5.43 -15.07 -10.20
CA ASP A 82 -5.96 -16.03 -9.25
C ASP A 82 -4.82 -16.44 -8.33
N GLN A 83 -4.95 -16.11 -7.05
CA GLN A 83 -3.86 -16.22 -6.08
C GLN A 83 -4.39 -16.56 -4.69
N ASN A 84 -3.62 -17.27 -3.90
CA ASN A 84 -3.86 -17.50 -2.48
C ASN A 84 -2.87 -16.66 -1.70
N VAL A 85 -3.38 -15.85 -0.77
CA VAL A 85 -2.56 -15.05 0.15
C VAL A 85 -2.57 -15.76 1.49
N GLU A 86 -1.42 -16.26 1.89
CA GLU A 86 -1.17 -16.87 3.18
C GLU A 86 -0.37 -15.92 4.06
N VAL A 87 -0.76 -15.81 5.33
CA VAL A 87 -0.14 -14.93 6.31
C VAL A 87 0.13 -15.73 7.56
N LYS A 88 1.39 -15.82 7.95
CA LYS A 88 1.82 -16.47 9.18
C LYS A 88 2.30 -15.42 10.17
N ASN A 89 1.66 -15.36 11.34
CA ASN A 89 2.13 -14.52 12.43
C ASN A 89 3.31 -15.21 13.13
N ASN A 90 4.52 -14.71 12.92
CA ASN A 90 5.75 -15.21 13.57
C ASN A 90 6.02 -14.51 14.90
N GLY A 91 5.33 -13.39 15.16
CA GLY A 91 5.47 -12.58 16.36
C GLY A 91 4.74 -13.15 17.57
N PRO A 92 5.08 -12.69 18.78
CA PRO A 92 4.48 -13.14 20.03
C PRO A 92 3.09 -12.53 20.32
N SER A 93 2.76 -11.43 19.65
CA SER A 93 1.50 -10.70 19.84
C SER A 93 0.51 -11.00 18.71
N GLN A 94 -0.79 -10.86 18.98
CA GLN A 94 -1.80 -10.98 17.93
C GLN A 94 -1.69 -9.81 16.95
N ILE A 95 -1.94 -10.09 15.67
CA ILE A 95 -1.97 -9.06 14.62
C ILE A 95 -3.36 -9.00 14.00
N LEU A 96 -3.85 -7.79 13.74
CA LEU A 96 -4.96 -7.56 12.83
C LEU A 96 -4.37 -7.37 11.43
N PHE A 97 -4.59 -8.33 10.54
CA PHE A 97 -4.07 -8.29 9.19
C PHE A 97 -5.18 -7.93 8.21
N GLY A 98 -4.94 -6.94 7.36
CA GLY A 98 -5.86 -6.48 6.31
C GLY A 98 -5.25 -6.66 4.92
N VAL A 99 -6.02 -7.19 3.99
CA VAL A 99 -5.68 -7.30 2.56
C VAL A 99 -6.67 -6.49 1.75
N TYR A 100 -6.16 -5.70 0.80
CA TYR A 100 -6.93 -4.83 -0.08
C TYR A 100 -6.68 -5.20 -1.53
N ILE A 101 -7.74 -5.62 -2.23
CA ILE A 101 -7.70 -6.04 -3.63
C ILE A 101 -8.88 -5.41 -4.36
N ASN A 102 -8.61 -4.67 -5.45
CA ASN A 102 -9.66 -4.11 -6.32
C ASN A 102 -10.75 -3.33 -5.57
N GLY A 103 -10.39 -2.66 -4.45
CA GLY A 103 -11.32 -1.92 -3.60
C GLY A 103 -12.08 -2.77 -2.55
N ASN A 104 -11.94 -4.09 -2.56
CA ASN A 104 -12.42 -4.98 -1.50
C ASN A 104 -11.35 -5.14 -0.41
N GLY A 105 -11.78 -5.04 0.85
CA GLY A 105 -10.92 -5.27 2.01
C GLY A 105 -11.34 -6.53 2.76
N TYR A 106 -10.37 -7.39 3.05
CA TYR A 106 -10.51 -8.54 3.94
C TYR A 106 -9.64 -8.31 5.16
N ALA A 107 -10.13 -8.61 6.35
CA ALA A 107 -9.32 -8.49 7.55
C ALA A 107 -9.58 -9.66 8.51
N GLU A 108 -8.52 -10.14 9.13
CA GLU A 108 -8.57 -11.25 10.08
C GLU A 108 -7.64 -10.98 11.27
N LEU A 109 -8.05 -11.43 12.45
CA LEU A 109 -7.22 -11.42 13.63
C LEU A 109 -6.40 -12.72 13.70
N ILE A 110 -5.08 -12.61 13.56
CA ILE A 110 -4.18 -13.75 13.51
C ILE A 110 -3.41 -13.86 14.83
N ALA A 111 -3.68 -14.92 15.59
CA ALA A 111 -2.97 -15.19 16.82
C ALA A 111 -1.49 -15.56 16.57
N SER A 112 -0.64 -15.33 17.56
CA SER A 112 0.79 -15.70 17.52
C SER A 112 0.98 -17.16 17.09
N GLY A 113 1.82 -17.41 16.09
CA GLY A 113 2.14 -18.73 15.57
C GLY A 113 1.10 -19.32 14.61
N ASN A 114 -0.05 -18.66 14.42
CA ASN A 114 -1.09 -19.13 13.51
C ASN A 114 -0.91 -18.60 12.10
N THR A 115 -1.49 -19.34 11.16
CA THR A 115 -1.56 -18.99 9.75
C THR A 115 -3.01 -18.72 9.35
N TRP A 116 -3.22 -17.65 8.58
CA TRP A 116 -4.48 -17.37 7.90
C TRP A 116 -4.25 -17.41 6.39
N SER A 117 -5.24 -17.89 5.64
CA SER A 117 -5.14 -18.02 4.19
C SER A 117 -6.44 -17.59 3.54
N ILE A 118 -6.34 -16.83 2.47
CA ILE A 118 -7.50 -16.38 1.70
C ILE A 118 -7.27 -16.54 0.18
N PRO A 119 -8.16 -17.25 -0.52
CA PRO A 119 -8.15 -17.28 -1.97
C PRO A 119 -8.71 -15.96 -2.52
N ILE A 120 -8.03 -15.43 -3.53
CA ILE A 120 -8.31 -14.16 -4.15
C ILE A 120 -8.37 -14.36 -5.66
N THR A 121 -9.47 -13.92 -6.26
CA THR A 121 -9.65 -13.88 -7.70
C THR A 121 -9.76 -12.42 -8.11
N GLN A 122 -8.82 -11.96 -8.93
CA GLN A 122 -8.84 -10.63 -9.52
C GLN A 122 -9.48 -10.66 -10.91
N THR A 123 -10.18 -9.59 -11.29
CA THR A 123 -10.70 -9.47 -12.66
C THR A 123 -9.53 -9.41 -13.63
N ARG A 124 -9.43 -10.36 -14.55
CA ARG A 124 -8.39 -10.34 -15.58
C ARG A 124 -8.53 -9.10 -16.44
N THR A 125 -7.48 -8.29 -16.46
CA THR A 125 -7.40 -7.11 -17.32
C THR A 125 -6.41 -7.37 -18.44
N SER A 126 -6.26 -6.43 -19.37
CA SER A 126 -5.17 -6.46 -20.35
C SER A 126 -3.79 -6.36 -19.72
N ASN A 127 -3.70 -5.97 -18.44
CA ASN A 127 -2.46 -5.97 -17.69
C ASN A 127 -2.13 -7.41 -17.26
N SER A 128 -0.88 -7.80 -17.46
CA SER A 128 -0.34 -9.09 -17.03
C SER A 128 0.06 -9.11 -15.57
N GLU A 129 -0.09 -8.00 -14.84
CA GLU A 129 0.37 -7.80 -13.47
C GLU A 129 -0.79 -7.39 -12.57
N TYR A 130 -0.84 -8.00 -11.39
CA TYR A 130 -1.90 -7.83 -10.40
C TYR A 130 -1.28 -7.42 -9.07
N GLU A 131 -1.79 -6.32 -8.49
CA GLU A 131 -1.29 -5.79 -7.21
C GLU A 131 -2.14 -6.31 -6.06
N THR A 132 -1.48 -6.78 -5.00
CA THR A 132 -2.09 -7.13 -3.71
C THR A 132 -1.52 -6.22 -2.65
N ARG A 133 -2.37 -5.38 -2.05
CA ARG A 133 -1.95 -4.50 -0.95
C ARG A 133 -2.36 -5.10 0.37
N PHE A 134 -1.56 -4.91 1.40
CA PHE A 134 -1.87 -5.40 2.72
C PHE A 134 -1.25 -4.51 3.79
N LYS A 135 -1.76 -4.69 5.01
CA LYS A 135 -1.37 -3.94 6.19
C LYS A 135 -1.56 -4.83 7.41
N ALA A 136 -0.68 -4.70 8.40
CA ALA A 136 -0.84 -5.39 9.66
C ALA A 136 -0.71 -4.41 10.83
N THR A 137 -1.49 -4.61 11.87
CA THR A 137 -1.42 -3.83 13.10
C THR A 137 -1.24 -4.78 14.28
N THR A 138 -0.20 -4.58 15.08
CA THR A 138 -0.02 -5.34 16.32
C THR A 138 -1.06 -4.91 17.36
N LEU A 139 -1.76 -5.87 17.95
CA LEU A 139 -2.66 -5.61 19.08
C LEU A 139 -1.91 -5.90 20.39
N PHE A 140 -2.08 -5.01 21.37
CA PHE A 140 -1.57 -5.13 22.75
C PHE A 140 -0.05 -4.93 22.97
N GLY A 141 0.64 -4.31 22.01
CA GLY A 141 2.05 -3.92 22.15
C GLY A 141 3.04 -5.07 21.90
N GLY A 142 4.33 -4.72 21.77
CA GLY A 142 5.40 -5.62 21.34
C GLY A 142 5.72 -5.50 19.84
N THR A 143 6.81 -6.13 19.42
CA THR A 143 7.21 -6.22 18.00
C THR A 143 6.67 -7.54 17.46
N ALA A 144 5.65 -7.50 16.60
CA ALA A 144 5.22 -8.68 15.86
C ALA A 144 5.82 -8.64 14.45
N THR A 145 6.25 -9.79 13.96
CA THR A 145 6.63 -10.01 12.56
C THR A 145 5.71 -11.04 11.95
N TYR A 146 5.50 -10.95 10.65
CA TYR A 146 4.67 -11.90 9.93
C TYR A 146 5.26 -12.17 8.55
N THR A 147 5.05 -13.37 8.06
CA THR A 147 5.40 -13.74 6.69
C THR A 147 4.14 -13.71 5.84
N VAL A 148 4.21 -13.08 4.67
CA VAL A 148 3.15 -13.14 3.66
C VAL A 148 3.67 -13.96 2.50
N THR A 149 2.90 -14.97 2.11
CA THR A 149 3.19 -15.82 0.96
C THR A 149 2.05 -15.69 -0.05
N ILE A 150 2.36 -15.37 -1.31
CA ILE A 150 1.39 -15.35 -2.40
C ILE A 150 1.72 -16.48 -3.37
N THR A 151 0.75 -17.37 -3.60
CA THR A 151 0.85 -18.50 -4.54
C THR A 151 -0.21 -18.39 -5.62
N PRO A 152 0.05 -18.79 -6.88
CA PRO A 152 -1.01 -18.97 -7.87
C PRO A 152 -1.97 -20.07 -7.44
N ILE A 153 -3.24 -19.98 -7.87
CA ILE A 153 -4.27 -21.05 -7.70
C ILE A 153 -4.72 -21.55 -9.07
#